data_AF-A0AAV9ZRS7-F1
#
_entry.id   AF-A0AAV9ZRS7-F1
#
_cell.length_a   1.000
_cell.length_b   1.000
_cell.length_c   1.000
_cell.angle_alpha   90.00
_cell.angle_beta   90.00
_cell.angle_gamma   90.00
#
_symmetry.space_group_name_H-M   'P 1'
#
loop_
_entity.id
_entity.type
_entity.pdbx_description
1 polymer ?
#
loop_
_entity_poly.entity_id
_entity_poly.type
_entity_poly.pdbx_seq_one_letter_code
_entity_poly.pdbx_strand_id
1 'polypeptide(L)'
;GKGQSADVHPDHLKKTDRGKVNIEQRMPRESKELRDNHEEYALLAEAFADFFDLIRVALKAYLPEKYDEIKIVADSLPFGGSSPAYPFTGFVLNVSSCTWAHRDGGKIMCFVIPLDRFQGGQLGQIETGFCFDLQMGDVLAFPSCDITHFN
;
A
#
# COMPACT_ATOMS: atom_id res chain seq x y z
N GLY A 1 27.99 -10.78 -14.78
CA GLY A 1 29.04 -9.87 -15.27
C GLY A 1 30.30 -10.11 -14.46
N LYS A 2 31.44 -10.32 -15.14
CA LYS A 2 32.71 -10.85 -14.60
C LYS A 2 33.20 -10.13 -13.33
N GLY A 3 33.59 -10.90 -12.30
CA GLY A 3 34.26 -10.39 -11.09
C GLY A 3 33.81 -10.98 -9.74
N GLN A 4 33.16 -12.14 -9.69
CA GLN A 4 32.79 -12.78 -8.41
C GLN A 4 33.88 -13.76 -7.98
N SER A 5 34.47 -13.54 -6.80
CA SER A 5 35.18 -14.58 -6.07
C SER A 5 34.18 -15.64 -5.63
N ALA A 6 34.45 -16.91 -5.94
CA ALA A 6 33.55 -18.04 -5.65
C ALA A 6 33.32 -18.26 -4.13
N ASP A 7 34.14 -17.63 -3.29
CA ASP A 7 34.18 -17.88 -1.84
C ASP A 7 33.41 -16.85 -1.00
N VAL A 8 32.73 -15.89 -1.64
CA VAL A 8 31.94 -14.88 -0.91
C VAL A 8 30.46 -15.25 -0.99
N HIS A 9 29.87 -15.56 0.18
CA HIS A 9 28.42 -15.79 0.29
C HIS A 9 27.66 -14.60 -0.31
N PRO A 10 26.61 -14.82 -1.13
CA PRO A 10 25.93 -13.76 -1.87
C PRO A 10 25.48 -12.56 -1.02
N ASP A 11 25.12 -12.79 0.25
CA ASP A 11 24.73 -11.73 1.21
C ASP A 11 25.86 -10.79 1.62
N HIS A 12 27.12 -11.18 1.41
CA HIS A 12 28.30 -10.38 1.74
C HIS A 12 28.88 -9.63 0.53
N LEU A 13 28.24 -9.76 -0.64
CA LEU A 13 28.63 -9.00 -1.83
C LEU A 13 28.29 -7.51 -1.64
N LYS A 14 29.31 -6.71 -1.35
CA LYS A 14 29.24 -5.25 -1.29
C LYS A 14 29.81 -4.66 -2.58
N LYS A 15 29.03 -3.85 -3.30
CA LYS A 15 29.56 -2.99 -4.38
C LYS A 15 30.30 -1.81 -3.73
N THR A 16 31.56 -1.61 -4.08
CA THR A 16 32.43 -0.55 -3.53
C THR A 16 31.99 0.87 -3.90
N ASP A 17 31.21 1.04 -4.98
CA ASP A 17 30.93 2.37 -5.57
C ASP A 17 29.48 2.88 -5.39
N ARG A 18 28.66 2.26 -4.53
CA ARG A 18 27.32 2.78 -4.20
C ARG A 18 27.14 2.84 -2.69
N GLY A 19 26.52 3.93 -2.22
CA GLY A 19 26.26 4.19 -0.80
C GLY A 19 25.57 3.02 -0.07
N LYS A 20 25.64 3.03 1.27
CA LYS A 20 25.09 1.97 2.16
C LYS A 20 23.74 1.46 1.63
N VAL A 21 23.73 0.23 1.12
CA VAL A 21 22.50 -0.48 0.77
C VAL A 21 21.95 -1.09 2.05
N ASN A 22 20.75 -0.70 2.46
CA ASN A 22 20.08 -1.32 3.59
C ASN A 22 19.63 -2.74 3.21
N ILE A 23 20.49 -3.72 3.47
CA ILE A 23 20.26 -5.14 3.14
C ILE A 23 18.96 -5.63 3.77
N GLU A 24 18.62 -5.11 4.94
CA GLU A 24 17.42 -5.51 5.65
C GLU A 24 16.14 -5.13 4.86
N GLN A 25 16.14 -4.06 4.06
CA GLN A 25 14.97 -3.63 3.26
C GLN A 25 14.76 -4.45 1.97
N ARG A 26 15.51 -5.53 1.76
CA ARG A 26 15.37 -6.36 0.54
C ARG A 26 14.18 -7.30 0.56
N MET A 27 13.61 -7.55 1.74
CA MET A 27 12.44 -8.41 1.90
C MET A 27 11.25 -7.60 2.40
N PRO A 28 10.03 -7.83 1.86
CA PRO A 28 8.80 -7.37 2.48
C PRO A 28 8.76 -7.85 3.93
N ARG A 29 8.26 -6.99 4.82
CA ARG A 29 8.14 -7.28 6.25
C ARG A 29 6.80 -6.81 6.74
N GLU A 30 6.32 -7.46 7.78
CA GLU A 30 5.19 -6.96 8.56
C GLU A 30 5.52 -5.58 9.14
N SER A 31 4.50 -4.72 9.18
CA SER A 31 4.62 -3.44 9.86
C SER A 31 4.84 -3.66 11.36
N LYS A 32 5.37 -2.65 12.04
CA LYS A 32 5.51 -2.73 13.50
C LYS A 32 4.14 -2.83 14.15
N GLU A 33 3.18 -2.08 13.63
CA GLU A 33 1.80 -2.00 14.08
C GLU A 33 1.12 -3.36 14.01
N LEU A 34 1.32 -4.12 12.93
CA LEU A 34 0.79 -5.47 12.78
C LEU A 34 1.38 -6.43 13.82
N ARG A 35 2.70 -6.37 14.05
CA ARG A 35 3.37 -7.24 15.03
C ARG A 35 2.94 -6.94 16.45
N ASP A 36 2.73 -5.67 16.77
CA ASP A 36 2.38 -5.23 18.13
C ASP A 36 0.87 -5.36 18.42
N ASN A 37 0.00 -5.40 17.39
CA ASN A 37 -1.47 -5.36 17.50
C ASN A 37 -2.14 -6.42 16.60
N HIS A 38 -1.66 -7.66 16.67
CA HIS A 38 -2.08 -8.72 15.75
C HIS A 38 -3.56 -9.12 15.93
N GLU A 39 -4.11 -9.02 17.14
CA GLU A 39 -5.52 -9.32 17.42
C GLU A 39 -6.44 -8.25 16.83
N GLU A 40 -6.11 -6.97 17.03
CA GLU A 40 -6.84 -5.84 16.45
C GLU A 40 -6.79 -5.87 14.92
N TYR A 41 -5.64 -6.22 14.35
CA TYR A 41 -5.52 -6.41 12.92
C TYR A 41 -6.45 -7.50 12.39
N ALA A 42 -6.50 -8.66 13.07
CA ALA A 42 -7.38 -9.76 12.67
C ALA A 42 -8.86 -9.34 12.74
N LEU A 43 -9.26 -8.64 13.80
CA LEU A 43 -10.60 -8.09 13.96
C LEU A 43 -10.96 -7.10 12.85
N LEU A 44 -10.06 -6.18 12.50
CA LEU A 44 -10.27 -5.23 11.41
C LEU A 44 -10.35 -5.93 10.05
N ALA A 45 -9.49 -6.93 9.82
CA ALA A 45 -9.50 -7.72 8.59
C ALA A 45 -10.81 -8.49 8.41
N GLU A 46 -11.35 -9.07 9.50
CA GLU A 46 -12.65 -9.73 9.50
C GLU A 46 -13.79 -8.72 9.29
N ALA A 47 -13.78 -7.61 10.03
CA ALA A 47 -14.83 -6.58 9.94
C ALA A 47 -14.92 -5.93 8.55
N PHE A 48 -13.80 -5.82 7.85
CA PHE A 48 -13.73 -5.23 6.51
C PHE A 48 -13.77 -6.26 5.37
N ALA A 49 -13.92 -7.55 5.64
CA ALA A 49 -13.85 -8.60 4.63
C ALA A 49 -14.82 -8.38 3.46
N ASP A 50 -16.11 -8.16 3.75
CA ASP A 50 -17.14 -7.90 2.73
C ASP A 50 -16.81 -6.65 1.90
N PHE A 51 -16.21 -5.66 2.54
CA PHE A 51 -15.85 -4.41 1.91
C PHE A 51 -14.62 -4.55 0.99
N PHE A 52 -13.61 -5.30 1.42
CA PHE A 52 -12.48 -5.66 0.56
C PHE A 52 -12.94 -6.48 -0.65
N ASP A 53 -13.90 -7.38 -0.47
CA ASP A 53 -14.49 -8.12 -1.57
C ASP A 53 -15.23 -7.23 -2.57
N LEU A 54 -15.99 -6.25 -2.08
CA LEU A 54 -16.65 -5.26 -2.93
C LEU A 54 -15.62 -4.47 -3.77
N ILE A 55 -14.56 -3.96 -3.13
CA ILE A 55 -13.48 -3.23 -3.82
C ILE A 55 -12.80 -4.13 -4.86
N ARG A 56 -12.51 -5.39 -4.50
CA ARG A 56 -11.89 -6.37 -5.39
C ARG A 56 -12.73 -6.59 -6.65
N VAL A 57 -14.04 -6.79 -6.49
CA VAL A 57 -14.97 -6.98 -7.61
C VAL A 57 -15.07 -5.72 -8.46
N ALA A 58 -15.22 -4.55 -7.83
CA ALA A 58 -15.30 -3.27 -8.53
C ALA A 58 -14.02 -2.96 -9.32
N LEU A 59 -12.84 -3.12 -8.70
CA LEU A 59 -11.56 -2.89 -9.34
C LEU A 59 -11.35 -3.82 -10.53
N LYS A 60 -11.69 -5.11 -10.40
CA LYS A 60 -11.62 -6.07 -11.50
C LYS A 60 -12.57 -5.73 -12.65
N ALA A 61 -13.75 -5.18 -12.35
CA ALA A 61 -14.75 -4.82 -13.35
C ALA A 61 -14.42 -3.50 -14.08
N TYR A 62 -14.01 -2.47 -13.34
CA TYR A 62 -13.85 -1.11 -13.87
C TYR A 62 -12.41 -0.77 -14.29
N LEU A 63 -11.41 -1.41 -13.67
CA LEU A 63 -9.99 -1.14 -13.91
C LEU A 63 -9.18 -2.46 -14.00
N PRO A 64 -9.54 -3.38 -14.92
CA PRO A 64 -8.94 -4.72 -14.99
C PRO A 64 -7.43 -4.72 -15.18
N GLU A 65 -6.89 -3.79 -15.97
CA GLU A 65 -5.44 -3.65 -16.19
C GLU A 65 -4.71 -3.29 -14.89
N LYS A 66 -5.29 -2.38 -14.10
CA LYS A 66 -4.73 -1.98 -12.80
C LYS A 66 -4.88 -3.06 -11.74
N TYR A 67 -5.98 -3.80 -11.78
CA TYR A 67 -6.16 -5.01 -10.96
C TYR A 67 -5.00 -5.99 -11.19
N ASP A 68 -4.70 -6.29 -12.46
CA ASP A 68 -3.64 -7.21 -12.83
C ASP A 68 -2.25 -6.69 -12.46
N GLU A 69 -1.99 -5.39 -12.57
CA GLU A 69 -0.74 -4.79 -12.10
C GLU A 69 -0.58 -4.90 -10.56
N ILE A 70 -1.62 -4.56 -9.80
CA ILE A 70 -1.58 -4.55 -8.34
C ILE A 70 -1.41 -5.97 -7.79
N LYS A 71 -2.14 -6.94 -8.34
CA LYS A 71 -2.11 -8.32 -7.83
C LYS A 71 -0.74 -8.98 -7.98
N ILE A 72 0.08 -8.60 -8.98
CA ILE A 72 1.42 -9.17 -9.19
C ILE A 72 2.26 -9.03 -7.91
N VAL A 73 2.18 -7.87 -7.26
CA VAL A 73 2.93 -7.63 -6.03
C VAL A 73 2.37 -8.46 -4.88
N ALA A 74 1.06 -8.53 -4.73
CA ALA A 74 0.41 -9.36 -3.71
C ALA A 74 0.70 -10.86 -3.89
N ASP A 75 0.66 -11.37 -5.12
CA ASP A 75 0.97 -12.76 -5.47
C ASP A 75 2.47 -13.09 -5.26
N SER A 76 3.33 -12.07 -5.23
CA SER A 76 4.78 -12.22 -4.98
C SER A 76 5.16 -12.19 -3.49
N LEU A 77 4.19 -12.03 -2.59
CA LEU A 77 4.46 -12.04 -1.15
C LEU A 77 5.07 -13.38 -0.72
N PRO A 78 6.14 -13.37 0.10
CA PRO A 78 6.84 -14.58 0.49
C PRO A 78 5.96 -15.50 1.34
N PHE A 79 6.30 -16.79 1.36
CA PHE A 79 5.66 -17.83 2.19
C PHE A 79 4.17 -18.07 1.92
N GLY A 80 3.65 -17.65 0.76
CA GLY A 80 2.25 -17.87 0.39
C GLY A 80 1.26 -17.02 1.20
N GLY A 81 1.73 -15.92 1.81
CA GLY A 81 0.88 -15.00 2.53
C GLY A 81 -0.08 -14.28 1.59
N SER A 82 -1.39 -14.42 1.82
CA SER A 82 -2.42 -13.65 1.14
C SER A 82 -2.86 -12.48 2.02
N SER A 83 -2.90 -11.27 1.46
CA SER A 83 -3.47 -10.11 2.16
C SER A 83 -4.99 -10.24 2.27
N PRO A 84 -5.60 -9.90 3.42
CA PRO A 84 -7.06 -9.82 3.53
C PRO A 84 -7.66 -8.75 2.59
N ALA A 85 -6.87 -7.76 2.18
CA ALA A 85 -7.27 -6.71 1.25
C ALA A 85 -6.90 -7.02 -0.21
N TYR A 86 -6.78 -8.29 -0.60
CA TYR A 86 -6.41 -8.67 -1.97
C TYR A 86 -7.29 -7.96 -3.03
N PRO A 87 -6.71 -7.35 -4.09
CA PRO A 87 -5.35 -7.54 -4.61
C PRO A 87 -4.27 -6.66 -3.97
N PHE A 88 -4.61 -5.80 -2.99
CA PHE A 88 -3.62 -4.99 -2.29
C PHE A 88 -2.76 -5.87 -1.37
N THR A 89 -1.56 -5.40 -1.06
CA THR A 89 -0.66 -6.08 -0.10
C THR A 89 -1.07 -5.85 1.35
N GLY A 90 -1.94 -4.87 1.63
CA GLY A 90 -2.45 -4.57 2.96
C GLY A 90 -3.41 -3.39 2.95
N PHE A 91 -3.82 -2.96 4.14
CA PHE A 91 -4.66 -1.79 4.37
C PHE A 91 -4.10 -0.96 5.54
N VAL A 92 -4.54 0.29 5.63
CA VAL A 92 -4.16 1.22 6.71
C VAL A 92 -5.42 1.86 7.25
N LEU A 93 -5.56 1.90 8.58
CA LEU A 93 -6.60 2.65 9.26
C LEU A 93 -6.00 3.96 9.76
N ASN A 94 -6.48 5.08 9.22
CA ASN A 94 -6.08 6.42 9.63
C ASN A 94 -7.13 7.00 10.58
N VAL A 95 -6.78 7.18 11.85
CA VAL A 95 -7.66 7.79 12.86
C VAL A 95 -7.18 9.21 13.13
N SER A 96 -8.06 10.21 12.91
CA SER A 96 -7.75 11.63 13.10
C SER A 96 -6.45 12.07 12.43
N SER A 97 -6.20 11.52 11.23
CA SER A 97 -4.96 11.77 10.51
C SER A 97 -4.98 13.14 9.85
N CYS A 98 -3.82 13.78 9.82
CA CYS A 98 -3.53 14.92 8.97
C CYS A 98 -2.16 14.64 8.36
N THR A 99 -2.11 14.61 7.03
CA THR A 99 -0.93 14.23 6.27
C THR A 99 -0.43 15.41 5.47
N TRP A 100 0.88 15.65 5.53
CA TRP A 100 1.52 16.60 4.63
C TRP A 100 1.41 16.11 3.18
N ALA A 101 1.45 17.04 2.23
CA ALA A 101 1.48 16.73 0.81
C ALA A 101 2.60 15.75 0.47
N HIS A 102 2.22 14.58 -0.03
CA HIS A 102 3.17 13.52 -0.37
C HIS A 102 2.69 12.67 -1.55
N ARG A 103 3.60 11.86 -2.08
CA ARG A 103 3.32 10.79 -3.03
C ARG A 103 3.72 9.48 -2.42
N ASP A 104 2.92 8.46 -2.66
CA ASP A 104 3.19 7.12 -2.19
C ASP A 104 4.13 6.40 -3.15
N GLY A 105 5.44 6.54 -2.91
CA GLY A 105 6.46 5.88 -3.71
C GLY A 105 6.27 4.35 -3.74
N GLY A 106 6.22 3.78 -4.94
CA GLY A 106 6.11 2.33 -5.15
C GLY A 106 4.70 1.76 -5.01
N LYS A 107 3.66 2.58 -4.78
CA LYS A 107 2.26 2.15 -4.81
C LYS A 107 1.63 2.50 -6.15
N ILE A 108 0.96 1.53 -6.78
CA ILE A 108 0.34 1.70 -8.10
C ILE A 108 -0.94 2.53 -8.01
N MET A 109 -1.74 2.28 -6.96
CA MET A 109 -3.01 2.95 -6.72
C MET A 109 -3.32 2.93 -5.23
N CYS A 110 -3.92 4.01 -4.74
CA CYS A 110 -4.52 4.06 -3.40
C CYS A 110 -6.04 4.15 -3.52
N PHE A 111 -6.70 3.50 -2.58
CA PHE A 111 -8.15 3.56 -2.36
C PHE A 111 -8.38 4.17 -0.99
N VAL A 112 -9.09 5.30 -0.95
CA VAL A 112 -9.40 6.02 0.28
C VAL A 112 -10.90 5.98 0.49
N ILE A 113 -11.28 5.50 1.68
CA ILE A 113 -12.68 5.31 2.08
C ILE A 113 -12.85 5.91 3.47
N PRO A 114 -13.74 6.91 3.64
CA PRO A 114 -14.10 7.41 4.95
C PRO A 114 -15.07 6.43 5.63
N LEU A 115 -14.82 6.15 6.92
CA LEU A 115 -15.66 5.24 7.71
C LEU A 115 -16.88 5.93 8.35
N ASP A 116 -16.91 7.26 8.37
CA ASP A 116 -18.01 8.06 8.92
C ASP A 116 -18.01 9.46 8.26
N ARG A 117 -18.89 10.33 8.74
CA ARG A 117 -18.94 11.75 8.37
C ARG A 117 -18.01 12.54 9.26
N PHE A 118 -16.99 13.14 8.64
CA PHE A 118 -16.01 13.97 9.33
C PHE A 118 -16.08 15.42 8.83
N GLN A 119 -15.73 16.36 9.71
CA GLN A 119 -15.60 17.77 9.34
C GLN A 119 -14.12 18.13 9.18
N GLY A 120 -13.77 18.77 8.06
CA GLY A 120 -12.42 19.27 7.81
C GLY A 120 -11.39 18.21 7.41
N GLY A 121 -11.84 17.01 7.01
CA GLY A 121 -11.00 15.92 6.54
C GLY A 121 -11.03 15.73 5.02
N GLN A 122 -11.10 16.82 4.25
CA GLN A 122 -11.09 16.73 2.80
C GLN A 122 -9.74 16.19 2.28
N LEU A 123 -9.77 15.46 1.17
CA LEU A 123 -8.57 14.97 0.51
C LEU A 123 -8.21 15.89 -0.66
N GLY A 124 -7.09 16.59 -0.55
CA GLY A 124 -6.57 17.47 -1.59
C GLY A 124 -5.64 16.73 -2.55
N GLN A 125 -5.70 17.06 -3.84
CA GLN A 125 -4.77 16.61 -4.87
C GLN A 125 -4.21 17.82 -5.63
N ILE A 126 -2.88 17.93 -5.69
CA ILE A 126 -2.23 19.10 -6.28
C ILE A 126 -2.32 19.11 -7.80
N GLU A 127 -1.98 18.00 -8.45
CA GLU A 127 -1.87 17.91 -9.91
C GLU A 127 -3.22 17.99 -10.60
N THR A 128 -4.29 17.51 -9.95
CA THR A 128 -5.66 17.59 -10.48
C THR A 128 -6.36 18.88 -10.05
N GLY A 129 -5.86 19.56 -9.01
CA GLY A 129 -6.49 20.73 -8.41
C GLY A 129 -7.80 20.43 -7.66
N PHE A 130 -8.13 19.14 -7.46
CA PHE A 130 -9.36 18.74 -6.80
C PHE A 130 -9.18 18.65 -5.28
N CYS A 131 -10.26 18.99 -4.58
CA CYS A 131 -10.41 18.80 -3.15
C CYS A 131 -11.69 17.98 -2.93
N PHE A 132 -11.53 16.75 -2.47
CA PHE A 132 -12.62 15.79 -2.33
C PHE A 132 -13.15 15.82 -0.90
N ASP A 133 -14.42 16.17 -0.74
CA ASP A 133 -15.14 16.07 0.53
C ASP A 133 -15.82 14.71 0.65
N LEU A 134 -15.00 13.67 0.86
CA LEU A 134 -15.47 12.27 0.89
C LEU A 134 -16.41 12.03 2.07
N GLN A 135 -17.55 11.41 1.80
CA GLN A 135 -18.55 11.02 2.79
C GLN A 135 -18.61 9.49 2.93
N MET A 136 -19.17 9.00 4.03
CA MET A 136 -19.41 7.56 4.23
C MET A 136 -20.08 6.94 2.99
N GLY A 137 -19.46 5.89 2.45
CA GLY A 137 -19.90 5.19 1.24
C GLY A 137 -19.15 5.60 -0.03
N ASP A 138 -18.42 6.72 -0.02
CA ASP A 138 -17.56 7.11 -1.13
C ASP A 138 -16.29 6.25 -1.19
N VAL A 139 -15.81 6.03 -2.41
CA VAL A 139 -14.53 5.37 -2.68
C VAL A 139 -13.75 6.26 -3.64
N LEU A 140 -12.60 6.76 -3.20
CA LEU A 140 -11.69 7.49 -4.07
C LEU A 140 -10.49 6.62 -4.44
N ALA A 141 -10.37 6.29 -5.72
CA ALA A 141 -9.24 5.56 -6.28
C ALA A 141 -8.37 6.49 -7.13
N PHE A 142 -7.07 6.50 -6.92
CA PHE A 142 -6.15 7.36 -7.68
C PHE A 142 -4.71 6.83 -7.70
N PRO A 143 -3.90 7.15 -8.74
CA PRO A 143 -2.50 6.75 -8.83
C PRO A 143 -1.64 7.56 -7.85
N SER A 144 -1.48 7.02 -6.64
CA SER A 144 -0.85 7.70 -5.50
C SER A 144 0.65 7.96 -5.66
N CYS A 145 1.33 7.25 -6.57
CA CYS A 145 2.72 7.52 -6.94
C CYS A 145 2.88 8.76 -7.85
N ASP A 146 1.82 9.11 -8.58
CA ASP A 146 1.85 10.17 -9.60
C ASP A 146 1.17 11.45 -9.10
N ILE A 147 0.23 11.32 -8.15
CA ILE A 147 -0.56 12.42 -7.60
C ILE A 147 -0.12 12.73 -6.16
N THR A 148 0.32 13.97 -5.97
CA THR A 148 0.60 14.54 -4.65
C THR A 148 -0.72 14.81 -3.94
N HIS A 149 -0.91 14.18 -2.80
CA HIS A 149 -2.14 14.24 -2.03
C HIS A 149 -1.88 14.53 -0.54
N PHE A 150 -2.89 15.07 0.13
CA PHE A 150 -2.86 15.42 1.54
C PHE A 150 -4.26 15.38 2.15
N ASN A 151 -4.29 15.37 3.48
CA ASN A 151 -5.50 15.43 4.31
C ASN A 151 -5.24 16.35 5.50
#